data_AF-A0A8S1Q307-F1
#
_entry.id   AF-A0A8S1Q307-F1
#
_cell.length_a   1.000
_cell.length_b   1.000
_cell.length_c   1.000
_cell.angle_alpha   90.00
_cell.angle_beta   90.00
_cell.angle_gamma   90.00
#
_symmetry.space_group_name_H-M   'P 1'
#
loop_
_entity.id
_entity.type
_entity.pdbx_description
1 polymer ?
#
loop_
_entity_poly.entity_id
_entity_poly.type
_entity_poly.pdbx_seq_one_letter_code
_entity_poly.pdbx_strand_id
1 'polypeptide(L)'
;MSSKRRVGIAHFLLRTFEMLETPKLKHLIEWSPCGELFYIKNSKEFAHKVLPQYFRHRNFQSFLRQLNMYNFVKKRLKNGWNQFQHKYFKREAKNLLIHVHRRSNGQCSDEEEQTDQQDSIKKQQESLQQIKYLQNDIVLTSSFLFQQSVILQGNFQRLKNKLLYQYIEEQKQEKFLFSTFSLLNKSLNDSPKLTQTILTQNRKETDQEPQLFVLS
;
A
#
# COMPACT_ATOMS: atom_id res chain seq x y z
N MET A 1 -54.21 -21.63 4.65
CA MET A 1 -53.96 -20.80 5.85
C MET A 1 -52.69 -21.33 6.53
N SER A 2 -51.55 -20.69 6.33
CA SER A 2 -50.26 -21.16 6.87
C SER A 2 -50.11 -20.75 8.33
N SER A 3 -49.94 -21.74 9.20
CA SER A 3 -49.92 -21.57 10.66
C SER A 3 -48.65 -20.82 11.08
N LYS A 4 -48.84 -19.55 11.47
CA LYS A 4 -47.77 -18.64 11.94
C LYS A 4 -47.17 -19.22 13.22
N ARG A 5 -46.04 -19.93 13.11
CA ARG A 5 -45.31 -20.46 14.27
C ARG A 5 -44.97 -19.30 15.21
N ARG A 6 -45.29 -19.45 16.50
CA ARG A 6 -45.04 -18.44 17.53
C ARG A 6 -43.57 -18.02 17.50
N VAL A 7 -43.33 -16.70 17.45
CA VAL A 7 -42.01 -16.07 17.37
C VAL A 7 -41.33 -16.19 18.73
N GLY A 8 -40.58 -17.26 18.95
CA GLY A 8 -39.75 -17.46 20.14
C GLY A 8 -38.32 -17.78 19.73
N ILE A 9 -37.34 -17.25 20.45
CA ILE A 9 -35.92 -17.57 20.21
C ILE A 9 -35.74 -19.08 20.37
N ALA A 10 -35.08 -19.70 19.40
CA ALA A 10 -34.88 -21.14 19.43
C ALA A 10 -34.05 -21.57 20.66
N HIS A 11 -34.48 -22.64 21.33
CA HIS A 11 -33.81 -23.17 22.52
C HIS A 11 -32.32 -23.47 22.30
N PHE A 12 -31.96 -23.95 21.10
CA PHE A 12 -30.56 -24.18 20.73
C PHE A 12 -29.69 -22.91 20.88
N LEU A 13 -30.19 -21.76 20.43
CA LEU A 13 -29.47 -20.49 20.48
C LEU A 13 -29.31 -20.00 21.91
N LEU A 14 -30.38 -20.10 22.71
CA LEU A 14 -30.35 -19.73 24.12
C LEU A 14 -29.32 -20.54 24.90
N ARG A 15 -29.32 -21.87 24.75
CA ARG A 15 -28.34 -22.75 25.41
C ARG A 15 -26.92 -22.52 24.94
N THR A 16 -26.73 -22.24 23.64
CA THR A 16 -25.41 -21.91 23.12
C THR A 16 -24.89 -20.59 23.70
N PHE A 17 -25.76 -19.60 23.85
CA PHE A 17 -25.42 -18.32 24.46
C PHE A 17 -25.06 -18.47 25.95
N GLU A 18 -25.89 -19.17 26.73
CA GLU A 18 -25.60 -19.48 28.15
C GLU A 18 -24.27 -20.23 28.34
N MET A 19 -23.99 -21.19 27.46
CA MET A 19 -22.73 -21.93 27.44
C MET A 19 -21.52 -21.01 27.22
N LEU A 20 -21.65 -20.00 26.35
CA LEU A 20 -20.61 -19.01 26.08
C LEU A 20 -20.43 -17.98 27.21
N GLU A 21 -21.48 -17.70 27.98
CA GLU A 21 -21.43 -16.80 29.15
C GLU A 21 -20.82 -17.48 30.38
N THR A 22 -20.70 -18.81 30.40
CA THR A 22 -20.22 -19.54 31.57
C THR A 22 -18.69 -19.44 31.73
N PRO A 23 -18.15 -18.77 32.77
CA PRO A 23 -16.71 -18.51 32.89
C PRO A 23 -15.86 -19.77 33.01
N LYS A 24 -16.40 -20.82 33.64
CA LYS A 24 -15.73 -22.12 33.83
C LYS A 24 -15.40 -22.82 32.50
N LEU A 25 -16.09 -22.47 31.41
CA LEU A 25 -15.97 -23.10 30.11
C LEU A 25 -15.03 -22.37 29.14
N LYS A 26 -14.48 -21.21 29.52
CA LYS A 26 -13.60 -20.37 28.65
C LYS A 26 -12.41 -21.12 28.04
N HIS A 27 -11.92 -22.16 28.71
CA HIS A 27 -10.83 -23.00 28.20
C HIS A 27 -11.25 -23.91 27.02
N LEU A 28 -12.54 -24.13 26.80
CA LEU A 28 -13.07 -24.97 25.70
C LEU A 28 -13.87 -24.16 24.69
N ILE A 29 -14.68 -23.21 25.17
CA ILE A 29 -15.54 -22.35 24.36
C ILE A 29 -15.55 -20.94 24.93
N GLU A 30 -15.32 -19.94 24.09
CA GLU A 30 -15.30 -18.54 24.53
C GLU A 30 -15.69 -17.57 23.43
N TRP A 31 -16.24 -16.43 23.84
CA TRP A 31 -16.36 -15.27 22.96
C TRP A 31 -14.97 -14.72 22.59
N SER A 32 -14.87 -14.18 21.38
CA SER A 32 -13.80 -13.26 21.02
C SER A 32 -13.79 -12.03 21.93
N PRO A 33 -12.65 -11.31 22.05
CA PRO A 33 -12.56 -10.08 22.83
C PRO A 33 -13.64 -9.05 22.45
N CYS A 34 -13.89 -8.87 21.15
CA CYS A 34 -14.91 -7.98 20.61
C CYS A 34 -16.35 -8.50 20.71
N GLY A 35 -16.55 -9.78 21.05
CA GLY A 35 -17.89 -10.37 21.27
C GLY A 35 -18.72 -10.62 20.01
N GLU A 36 -18.14 -10.49 18.81
CA GLU A 36 -18.86 -10.67 17.53
C GLU A 36 -18.87 -12.12 17.01
N LEU A 37 -17.99 -12.94 17.57
CA LEU A 37 -17.77 -14.34 17.18
C LEU A 37 -17.28 -15.12 18.39
N PHE A 38 -17.32 -16.44 18.29
CA PHE A 38 -16.83 -17.34 19.35
C PHE A 38 -15.94 -18.44 18.81
N TYR A 39 -15.12 -18.99 19.70
CA TYR A 39 -14.16 -20.04 19.42
C TYR A 39 -14.50 -21.33 20.16
N ILE A 40 -14.23 -22.46 19.52
CA ILE A 40 -14.17 -23.79 20.15
C ILE A 40 -12.75 -24.32 19.96
N LYS A 41 -12.01 -24.42 21.07
CA LYS A 41 -10.56 -24.70 21.10
C LYS A 41 -10.28 -26.18 20.86
N ASN A 42 -10.85 -27.06 21.68
CA ASN A 42 -10.70 -28.52 21.58
C ASN A 42 -12.06 -29.19 21.32
N SER A 43 -12.33 -29.56 20.06
CA SER A 43 -13.63 -30.16 19.68
C SER A 43 -13.93 -31.47 20.41
N LYS A 44 -12.92 -32.32 20.65
CA LYS A 44 -13.13 -33.63 21.31
C LYS A 44 -13.52 -33.42 22.77
N GLU A 45 -12.75 -32.62 23.48
CA GLU A 45 -13.01 -32.36 24.90
C GLU A 45 -14.31 -31.57 25.11
N PHE A 46 -14.57 -30.57 24.26
CA PHE A 46 -15.85 -29.84 24.24
C PHE A 46 -17.05 -30.78 24.07
N ALA A 47 -16.94 -31.75 23.15
CA ALA A 47 -17.99 -32.71 22.86
C ALA A 47 -18.30 -33.62 24.06
N HIS A 48 -17.27 -34.07 24.78
CA HIS A 48 -17.42 -34.97 25.92
C HIS A 48 -17.80 -34.27 27.22
N LYS A 49 -17.20 -33.10 27.51
CA LYS A 49 -17.39 -32.40 28.79
C LYS A 49 -18.52 -31.39 28.78
N VAL A 50 -18.73 -30.68 27.67
CA VAL A 50 -19.63 -29.51 27.62
C VAL A 50 -20.98 -29.86 27.01
N LEU A 51 -21.02 -30.46 25.82
CA LEU A 51 -22.28 -30.76 25.13
C LEU A 51 -23.32 -31.50 25.99
N PRO A 52 -23.00 -32.56 26.75
CA PRO A 52 -24.00 -33.25 27.57
C PRO A 52 -24.58 -32.41 28.73
N GLN A 53 -23.98 -31.28 29.09
CA GLN A 53 -24.53 -30.37 30.11
C GLN A 53 -25.60 -29.43 29.54
N TYR A 54 -25.55 -29.13 28.25
CA TYR A 54 -26.45 -28.15 27.59
C TYR A 54 -27.40 -28.81 26.56
N PHE A 55 -27.03 -29.98 26.03
CA PHE A 55 -27.73 -30.70 24.98
C PHE A 55 -27.82 -32.19 25.29
N ARG A 56 -28.84 -32.86 24.74
CA ARG A 56 -29.08 -34.31 24.94
C ARG A 56 -28.21 -35.20 24.04
N HIS A 57 -26.98 -34.80 23.76
CA HIS A 57 -26.03 -35.57 22.98
C HIS A 57 -24.59 -35.12 23.27
N ARG A 58 -23.63 -35.99 22.95
CA ARG A 58 -22.19 -35.67 23.00
C ARG A 58 -21.58 -35.47 21.61
N ASN A 59 -22.39 -35.56 20.55
CA ASN A 59 -21.88 -35.53 19.19
C ASN A 59 -21.62 -34.08 18.74
N PHE A 60 -20.36 -33.76 18.45
CA PHE A 60 -19.95 -32.46 17.90
C PHE A 60 -20.60 -32.17 16.56
N GLN A 61 -20.81 -33.19 15.71
CA GLN A 61 -21.43 -33.02 14.40
C GLN A 61 -22.90 -32.62 14.52
N SER A 62 -23.61 -33.10 15.54
CA SER A 62 -24.98 -32.67 15.82
C SER A 62 -25.03 -31.18 16.19
N PHE A 63 -24.05 -30.72 16.98
CA PHE A 63 -23.91 -29.30 17.31
C PHE A 63 -23.58 -28.46 16.07
N LEU A 64 -22.63 -28.91 15.23
CA LEU A 64 -22.33 -28.25 13.95
C LEU A 64 -23.52 -28.19 13.02
N ARG A 65 -24.31 -29.27 12.93
CA ARG A 65 -25.53 -29.30 12.13
C ARG A 65 -26.50 -28.22 12.60
N GLN A 66 -26.71 -28.08 13.90
CA GLN A 66 -27.56 -27.02 14.43
C GLN A 66 -27.02 -25.64 14.06
N LEU A 67 -25.73 -25.36 14.26
CA LEU A 67 -25.10 -24.11 13.83
C LEU A 67 -25.32 -23.82 12.33
N ASN A 68 -25.13 -24.84 11.47
CA ASN A 68 -25.35 -24.71 10.04
C ASN A 68 -26.82 -24.41 9.70
N MET A 69 -27.77 -25.00 10.44
CA MET A 69 -29.19 -24.71 10.27
C MET A 69 -29.58 -23.27 10.64
N TYR A 70 -28.74 -22.56 11.39
CA TYR A 70 -28.89 -21.14 11.72
C TYR A 70 -27.87 -20.26 10.98
N ASN A 71 -27.29 -20.75 9.87
CA ASN A 71 -26.36 -19.98 9.02
C ASN A 71 -25.12 -19.42 9.73
N PHE A 72 -24.60 -20.11 10.75
CA PHE A 72 -23.32 -19.74 11.34
C PHE A 72 -22.18 -20.06 10.36
N VAL A 73 -21.31 -19.07 10.12
CA VAL A 73 -20.13 -19.24 9.29
C VAL A 73 -19.02 -19.85 10.13
N LYS A 74 -18.50 -21.01 9.69
CA LYS A 74 -17.37 -21.70 10.34
C LYS A 74 -16.06 -21.36 9.64
N LYS A 75 -15.03 -21.04 10.42
CA LYS A 75 -13.64 -20.89 9.96
C LYS A 75 -12.70 -21.71 10.82
N ARG A 76 -11.76 -22.44 10.22
CA ARG A 76 -10.69 -23.16 10.93
C ARG A 76 -9.48 -22.23 11.06
N LEU A 77 -8.96 -22.04 12.28
CA LEU A 77 -7.77 -21.25 12.54
C LEU A 77 -6.50 -22.12 12.43
N LYS A 78 -5.36 -21.45 12.19
CA LYS A 78 -4.04 -22.09 12.10
C LYS A 78 -3.64 -22.85 13.38
N ASN A 79 -4.07 -22.38 14.54
CA ASN A 79 -3.85 -23.01 15.84
C ASN A 79 -4.78 -24.22 16.11
N GLY A 80 -5.58 -24.64 15.12
CA GLY A 80 -6.50 -25.76 15.26
C GLY A 80 -7.78 -25.45 16.04
N TRP A 81 -8.12 -24.17 16.25
CA TRP A 81 -9.41 -23.79 16.83
C TRP A 81 -10.48 -23.65 15.74
N ASN A 82 -11.75 -23.82 16.12
CA ASN A 82 -12.88 -23.52 15.24
C ASN A 82 -13.47 -22.17 15.65
N GLN A 83 -13.63 -21.27 14.70
CA GLN A 83 -14.33 -20.00 14.84
C GLN A 83 -15.72 -20.11 14.23
N PHE A 84 -16.69 -19.50 14.90
CA PHE A 84 -18.06 -19.38 14.42
C PHE A 84 -18.55 -17.94 14.55
N GLN A 85 -19.22 -17.44 13.53
CA GLN A 85 -19.74 -16.08 13.47
C GLN A 85 -21.15 -16.06 12.87
N HIS A 86 -21.98 -15.15 13.37
CA HIS A 86 -23.28 -14.85 12.80
C HIS A 86 -23.65 -13.38 13.09
N LYS A 87 -24.25 -12.69 12.11
CA LYS A 87 -24.54 -11.23 12.15
C LYS A 87 -25.28 -10.80 13.43
N TYR A 88 -26.25 -11.61 13.85
CA TYR A 88 -27.14 -11.32 14.98
C TYR A 88 -26.81 -12.11 16.27
N PHE A 89 -25.70 -12.85 16.31
CA PHE A 89 -25.29 -13.61 17.50
C PHE A 89 -24.06 -12.95 18.14
N LYS A 90 -24.29 -11.98 19.05
CA LYS A 90 -23.23 -11.16 19.67
C LYS A 90 -23.33 -11.15 21.20
N ARG A 91 -22.19 -11.12 21.90
CA ARG A 91 -22.11 -11.18 23.38
C ARG A 91 -22.95 -10.10 24.07
N GLU A 92 -22.82 -8.85 23.65
CA GLU A 92 -23.48 -7.71 24.31
C GLU A 92 -24.92 -7.47 23.81
N ALA A 93 -25.44 -8.30 22.91
CA ALA A 93 -26.72 -8.04 22.24
C ALA A 93 -27.59 -9.30 22.12
N LYS A 94 -27.96 -9.87 23.28
CA LYS A 94 -28.80 -11.07 23.39
C LYS A 94 -30.19 -10.90 22.76
N ASN A 95 -30.71 -9.68 22.74
CA ASN A 95 -31.99 -9.34 22.10
C ASN A 95 -31.97 -9.60 20.57
N LEU A 96 -30.80 -9.55 19.92
CA LEU A 96 -30.69 -9.82 18.48
C LEU A 96 -30.89 -11.29 18.12
N LEU A 97 -30.88 -12.21 19.11
CA LEU A 97 -31.10 -13.64 18.87
C LEU A 97 -32.45 -13.94 18.21
N ILE A 98 -33.44 -13.04 18.34
CA ILE A 98 -34.74 -13.15 17.66
C ILE A 98 -34.61 -13.12 16.14
N HIS A 99 -33.55 -12.50 15.60
CA HIS A 99 -33.29 -12.40 14.17
C HIS A 99 -32.48 -13.58 13.61
N VAL A 100 -32.09 -14.53 14.46
CA VAL A 100 -31.38 -15.75 14.05
C VAL A 100 -32.40 -16.82 13.67
N HIS A 101 -32.74 -16.86 12.39
CA HIS A 101 -33.77 -17.77 11.87
C HIS A 101 -33.17 -19.12 11.45
N ARG A 102 -33.93 -20.19 11.70
CA ARG A 102 -33.56 -21.52 11.23
C ARG A 102 -33.93 -21.68 9.77
N ARG A 103 -33.03 -22.25 8.97
CA ARG A 103 -33.36 -22.72 7.61
C ARG A 103 -34.53 -23.71 7.66
N SER A 104 -35.55 -23.45 6.86
CA SER A 104 -36.68 -24.36 6.67
C SER A 104 -36.23 -25.48 5.73
N ASN A 105 -36.39 -26.75 6.14
CA ASN A 105 -36.24 -27.88 5.21
C ASN A 105 -37.44 -27.84 4.26
N GLY A 106 -37.33 -27.13 3.13
CA GLY A 106 -38.40 -27.03 2.14
C GLY A 106 -38.68 -25.63 1.59
N GLN A 107 -37.90 -24.61 2.00
CA GLN A 107 -37.83 -23.37 1.22
C GLN A 107 -36.40 -23.22 0.72
N CYS A 108 -36.22 -23.54 -0.57
CA CYS A 108 -35.36 -22.73 -1.41
C CYS A 108 -35.95 -21.32 -1.36
N SER A 109 -35.54 -20.50 -0.40
CA SER A 109 -35.69 -19.06 -0.52
C SER A 109 -34.47 -18.58 -1.29
N ASP A 110 -34.41 -18.95 -2.56
CA ASP A 110 -33.42 -18.42 -3.48
C ASP A 110 -33.62 -16.92 -3.71
N GLU A 111 -34.71 -16.31 -3.21
CA GLU A 111 -35.02 -14.90 -3.47
C GLU A 111 -34.27 -13.89 -2.56
N GLU A 112 -33.81 -14.28 -1.37
CA GLU A 112 -32.97 -13.40 -0.51
C GLU A 112 -31.46 -13.66 -0.67
N GLU A 113 -31.04 -14.89 -1.02
CA GLU A 113 -29.63 -15.19 -1.33
C GLU A 113 -29.24 -14.75 -2.77
N GLN A 114 -30.19 -14.64 -3.72
CA GLN A 114 -29.90 -14.12 -5.06
C GLN A 114 -29.74 -12.60 -5.11
N THR A 115 -30.46 -11.83 -4.29
CA THR A 115 -30.31 -10.36 -4.26
C THR A 115 -28.98 -9.95 -3.63
N ASP A 116 -28.58 -10.55 -2.51
CA ASP A 116 -27.28 -10.26 -1.87
C ASP A 116 -26.10 -10.76 -2.72
N GLN A 117 -26.22 -11.89 -3.43
CA GLN A 117 -25.18 -12.33 -4.38
C GLN A 117 -25.15 -11.50 -5.67
N GLN A 118 -26.30 -11.11 -6.24
CA GLN A 118 -26.33 -10.26 -7.43
C GLN A 118 -25.84 -8.84 -7.14
N ASP A 119 -26.14 -8.26 -5.98
CA ASP A 119 -25.62 -6.95 -5.59
C ASP A 119 -24.13 -7.01 -5.27
N SER A 120 -23.65 -8.12 -4.68
CA SER A 120 -22.22 -8.36 -4.49
C SER A 120 -21.49 -8.53 -5.83
N ILE A 121 -22.08 -9.27 -6.78
CA ILE A 121 -21.51 -9.49 -8.12
C ILE A 121 -21.54 -8.20 -8.94
N LYS A 122 -22.61 -7.40 -8.90
CA LYS A 122 -22.69 -6.09 -9.56
C LYS A 122 -21.64 -5.13 -9.02
N LYS A 123 -21.52 -5.00 -7.69
CA LYS A 123 -20.47 -4.18 -7.07
C LYS A 123 -19.07 -4.66 -7.45
N GLN A 124 -18.86 -5.97 -7.52
CA GLN A 124 -17.59 -6.53 -7.96
C GLN A 124 -17.34 -6.25 -9.45
N GLN A 125 -18.34 -6.34 -10.31
CA GLN A 125 -18.24 -5.98 -11.73
C GLN A 125 -17.96 -4.49 -11.96
N GLU A 126 -18.63 -3.61 -11.22
CA GLU A 126 -18.36 -2.15 -11.22
C GLU A 126 -16.93 -1.87 -10.76
N SER A 127 -16.48 -2.52 -9.68
CA SER A 127 -15.09 -2.37 -9.23
C SER A 127 -14.08 -2.87 -10.27
N LEU A 128 -14.38 -3.94 -10.99
CA LEU A 128 -13.54 -4.47 -12.06
C LEU A 128 -13.49 -3.53 -13.27
N GLN A 129 -14.61 -2.89 -13.61
CA GLN A 129 -14.64 -1.87 -14.65
C GLN A 129 -13.78 -0.67 -14.24
N GLN A 130 -13.93 -0.19 -13.01
CA GLN A 130 -13.13 0.92 -12.50
C GLN A 130 -11.63 0.60 -12.46
N ILE A 131 -11.25 -0.62 -12.05
CA ILE A 131 -9.86 -1.08 -12.11
C ILE A 131 -9.34 -1.09 -13.55
N LYS A 132 -10.14 -1.53 -14.53
CA LYS A 132 -9.74 -1.52 -15.96
C LYS A 132 -9.52 -0.10 -16.48
N TYR A 133 -10.39 0.85 -16.11
CA TYR A 133 -10.21 2.26 -16.48
C TYR A 133 -8.91 2.82 -15.89
N LEU A 134 -8.71 2.65 -14.58
CA LEU A 134 -7.49 3.10 -13.90
C LEU A 134 -6.23 2.45 -14.47
N GLN A 135 -6.29 1.17 -14.84
CA GLN A 135 -5.17 0.47 -15.45
C GLN A 135 -4.81 1.07 -16.82
N ASN A 136 -5.81 1.37 -17.66
CA ASN A 136 -5.56 2.04 -18.94
C ASN A 136 -4.95 3.44 -18.74
N ASP A 137 -5.45 4.21 -17.77
CA ASP A 137 -4.90 5.55 -17.47
C ASP A 137 -3.45 5.47 -16.99
N ILE A 138 -3.10 4.49 -16.15
CA ILE A 138 -1.72 4.24 -15.72
C ILE A 138 -0.84 3.89 -16.92
N VAL A 139 -1.32 3.03 -17.83
CA VAL A 139 -0.57 2.65 -19.03
C VAL A 139 -0.31 3.87 -19.92
N LEU A 140 -1.34 4.69 -20.17
CA LEU A 140 -1.21 5.92 -20.96
C LEU A 140 -0.24 6.91 -20.30
N THR A 141 -0.38 7.13 -18.99
CA THR A 141 0.49 8.04 -18.24
C THR A 141 1.94 7.54 -18.22
N SER A 142 2.14 6.24 -18.02
CA SER A 142 3.47 5.62 -18.05
C SER A 142 4.14 5.77 -19.42
N SER A 143 3.38 5.53 -20.50
CA SER A 143 3.87 5.72 -21.87
C SER A 143 4.27 7.18 -22.13
N PHE A 144 3.44 8.14 -21.70
CA PHE A 144 3.74 9.56 -21.82
C PHE A 144 5.00 9.96 -21.03
N LEU A 145 5.11 9.54 -19.77
CA LEU A 145 6.26 9.86 -18.93
C LEU A 145 7.55 9.23 -19.48
N PHE A 146 7.46 8.00 -20.01
CA PHE A 146 8.57 7.35 -20.68
C PHE A 146 9.01 8.13 -21.93
N GLN A 147 8.07 8.62 -22.73
CA GLN A 147 8.40 9.46 -23.88
C GLN A 147 9.10 10.76 -23.44
N GLN A 148 8.61 11.40 -22.38
CA GLN A 148 9.23 12.62 -21.84
C GLN A 148 10.63 12.37 -21.29
N SER A 149 10.87 11.25 -20.62
CA SER A 149 12.20 10.93 -20.08
C SER A 149 13.23 10.74 -21.20
N VAL A 150 12.84 10.09 -22.31
CA VAL A 150 13.69 9.93 -23.49
C VAL A 150 14.04 11.29 -24.11
N ILE A 151 13.06 12.19 -24.23
CA ILE A 151 13.28 13.54 -24.77
C ILE A 151 14.26 14.32 -23.88
N LEU A 152 14.03 14.33 -22.56
CA LEU A 152 14.89 15.03 -21.61
C LEU A 152 16.32 14.46 -21.62
N GLN A 153 16.47 13.13 -21.68
CA GLN A 153 17.77 12.49 -21.78
C GLN A 153 18.50 12.89 -23.07
N GLY A 154 17.78 12.95 -24.20
CA GLY A 154 18.32 13.46 -25.46
C GLY A 154 18.79 14.92 -25.37
N ASN A 155 18.01 15.78 -24.74
CA ASN A 155 18.37 17.18 -24.52
C ASN A 155 19.60 17.31 -23.62
N PHE A 156 19.69 16.53 -22.55
CA PHE A 156 20.85 16.50 -21.66
C PHE A 156 22.12 16.07 -22.41
N GLN A 157 22.03 15.04 -23.26
CA GLN A 157 23.17 14.58 -24.05
C GLN A 157 23.64 15.65 -25.04
N ARG A 158 22.71 16.37 -25.68
CA ARG A 158 23.05 17.49 -26.58
C ARG A 158 23.76 18.62 -25.84
N LEU A 159 23.26 19.01 -24.67
CA LEU A 159 23.89 20.03 -23.83
C LEU A 159 25.28 19.59 -23.37
N LYS A 160 25.42 18.33 -22.91
CA LYS A 160 26.71 17.74 -22.53
C LYS A 160 27.72 17.79 -23.67
N ASN A 161 27.31 17.42 -24.88
CA ASN A 161 28.17 17.49 -26.06
C ASN A 161 28.53 18.95 -26.39
N LYS A 162 27.57 19.88 -26.34
CA LYS A 162 27.82 21.30 -26.59
C LYS A 162 28.85 21.89 -25.61
N LEU A 163 28.71 21.59 -24.32
CA LEU A 163 29.68 22.00 -23.30
C LEU A 163 31.05 21.37 -23.53
N LEU A 164 31.10 20.09 -23.90
CA LEU A 164 32.36 19.41 -24.23
C LEU A 164 33.08 20.09 -25.40
N TYR A 165 32.34 20.42 -26.47
CA TYR A 165 32.92 21.14 -27.61
C TYR A 165 33.46 22.51 -27.20
N GLN A 166 32.72 23.26 -26.40
CA GLN A 166 33.15 24.57 -25.92
C GLN A 166 34.44 24.46 -25.07
N TYR A 167 34.50 23.50 -24.15
CA TYR A 167 35.69 23.25 -23.34
C TYR A 167 36.91 22.89 -24.19
N ILE A 168 36.73 22.05 -25.21
CA ILE A 168 37.82 21.68 -26.13
C ILE A 168 38.35 22.91 -26.89
N GLU A 169 37.46 23.80 -27.35
CA GLU A 169 37.87 25.02 -28.04
C GLU A 169 38.60 26.00 -27.12
N GLU A 170 38.13 26.18 -25.88
CA GLU A 170 38.84 26.99 -24.86
C GLU A 170 40.25 26.44 -24.59
N GLN A 171 40.39 25.12 -24.44
CA GLN A 171 41.69 24.47 -24.24
C GLN A 171 42.63 24.61 -25.44
N LYS A 172 42.11 24.64 -26.67
CA LYS A 172 42.92 24.93 -27.87
C LYS A 172 43.42 26.37 -27.87
N GLN A 173 42.56 27.33 -27.52
CA GLN A 173 42.94 28.74 -27.44
C GLN A 173 44.00 28.97 -26.37
N GLU A 174 43.86 28.36 -25.19
CA GLU A 174 44.84 28.45 -24.11
C GLU A 174 46.22 27.90 -24.54
N LYS A 175 46.24 26.72 -25.18
CA LYS A 175 47.48 26.14 -25.73
C LYS A 175 48.11 27.02 -26.79
N PHE A 176 47.30 27.63 -27.66
CA PHE A 176 47.79 28.56 -28.67
C PHE A 176 48.42 29.79 -28.03
N LEU A 177 47.75 30.43 -27.06
CA LEU A 177 48.28 31.59 -26.32
C LEU A 177 49.58 31.26 -25.58
N PHE A 178 49.65 30.09 -24.93
CA PHE A 178 50.87 29.64 -24.26
C PHE A 178 52.03 29.46 -25.25
N SER A 179 51.75 28.86 -26.42
CA SER A 179 52.74 28.67 -27.48
C SER A 179 53.27 30.01 -28.02
N THR A 180 52.39 30.96 -28.32
CA THR A 180 52.80 32.28 -28.83
C THR A 180 53.56 33.08 -27.78
N PHE A 181 53.14 33.03 -26.51
CA PHE A 181 53.86 33.66 -25.41
C PHE A 181 55.27 33.07 -25.21
N SER A 182 55.39 31.75 -25.30
CA SER A 182 56.69 31.05 -25.23
C SER A 182 57.63 31.47 -26.38
N LEU A 183 57.12 31.53 -27.62
CA LEU A 183 57.87 31.99 -28.78
C LEU A 183 58.32 33.46 -28.66
N LEU A 184 57.42 34.33 -28.18
CA LEU A 184 57.73 35.74 -27.91
C LEU A 184 58.83 35.88 -26.86
N ASN A 185 58.72 35.20 -25.72
CA ASN A 185 59.72 35.24 -24.66
C ASN A 185 61.08 34.69 -25.12
N LYS A 186 61.08 33.63 -25.93
CA LYS A 186 62.31 33.11 -26.53
C LYS A 186 62.97 34.14 -27.44
N SER A 187 62.22 34.74 -28.36
CA SER A 187 62.71 35.79 -29.26
C SER A 187 63.24 37.02 -28.49
N LEU A 188 62.58 37.40 -27.40
CA LEU A 188 62.99 38.49 -26.51
C LEU A 188 64.28 38.19 -25.73
N ASN A 189 64.47 36.94 -25.30
CA ASN A 189 65.69 36.51 -24.62
C ASN A 189 66.86 36.30 -25.59
N ASP A 190 66.59 35.88 -26.82
CA ASP A 190 67.60 35.68 -27.87
C ASP A 190 68.08 37.01 -28.49
N SER A 191 67.42 38.14 -28.21
CA SER A 191 67.78 39.48 -28.70
C SER A 191 68.09 40.48 -27.58
N PRO A 192 69.33 40.54 -27.06
CA PRO A 192 69.70 41.36 -25.90
C PRO A 192 69.48 42.88 -26.10
N LYS A 193 69.47 43.36 -27.35
CA LYS A 193 69.17 44.77 -27.67
C LYS A 193 67.68 45.10 -27.48
N LEU A 194 66.77 44.19 -27.82
CA LEU A 194 65.34 44.40 -27.64
C LEU A 194 64.97 44.34 -26.16
N THR A 195 65.55 43.39 -25.41
CA THR A 195 65.36 43.25 -23.96
C THR A 195 65.82 44.50 -23.21
N GLN A 196 66.98 45.08 -23.58
CA GLN A 196 67.47 46.33 -22.99
C GLN A 196 66.58 47.54 -23.36
N THR A 197 66.03 47.59 -24.57
CA THR A 197 65.14 48.69 -25.02
C THR A 197 63.80 48.68 -24.26
N ILE A 198 63.19 47.51 -24.07
CA ILE A 198 61.92 47.38 -23.32
C ILE A 198 62.13 47.66 -21.83
N LEU A 199 63.22 47.14 -21.22
CA LEU A 199 63.56 47.42 -19.82
C LEU A 199 63.84 48.92 -19.56
N THR A 200 64.41 49.62 -20.55
CA THR A 200 64.64 51.08 -20.45
C THR A 200 63.38 51.90 -20.73
N GLN A 201 62.41 51.40 -21.51
CA GLN A 201 61.10 52.04 -21.66
C GLN A 201 60.22 51.88 -20.41
N ASN A 202 60.13 50.69 -19.81
CA ASN A 202 59.35 50.47 -18.58
C ASN A 202 59.91 51.24 -17.35
N ARG A 203 61.23 51.50 -17.31
CA ARG A 203 61.81 52.42 -16.31
C ARG A 203 61.39 53.87 -16.51
N LYS A 204 61.15 54.32 -17.74
CA LYS A 204 60.71 55.70 -18.02
C LYS A 204 59.23 55.94 -17.69
N GLU A 205 58.41 54.89 -17.68
CA GLU A 205 56.99 54.99 -17.34
C GLU A 205 56.72 54.96 -15.83
N THR A 206 57.64 54.43 -15.00
CA THR A 206 57.50 54.42 -13.54
C THR A 206 57.92 55.74 -12.87
N ASP A 207 58.62 56.62 -13.59
CA ASP A 207 59.05 57.95 -13.11
C ASP A 207 58.01 59.06 -13.42
N GLN A 208 56.88 58.75 -14.05
CA GLN A 208 55.77 59.69 -14.22
C GLN A 208 54.71 59.48 -13.13
N GLU A 209 54.97 60.09 -11.97
CA GLU A 209 53.98 60.31 -10.91
C GLU A 209 52.79 61.11 -11.52
N PRO A 210 51.55 60.61 -11.51
CA PRO A 210 50.42 61.37 -12.00
C PRO A 210 50.12 62.50 -11.01
N GLN A 211 50.43 63.74 -11.38
CA GLN A 211 49.93 64.92 -10.68
C GLN A 211 48.39 64.92 -10.75
N LEU A 212 47.79 64.57 -9.62
CA LEU A 212 46.37 64.76 -9.35
C LEU A 212 46.07 66.27 -9.40
N PHE A 213 45.56 66.75 -10.52
CA PHE A 213 44.83 68.02 -10.54
C PHE A 213 43.35 67.77 -10.24
N VAL A 214 42.92 68.55 -9.27
CA VAL A 214 41.75 68.43 -8.40
C VAL A 214 40.60 69.28 -8.97
N LEU A 215 39.39 68.69 -8.94
CA LEU A 215 38.04 69.31 -8.96
C LEU A 215 37.63 70.11 -10.23
N SER A 216 36.40 70.01 -10.73
CA SER A 216 35.12 70.21 -10.03
C SER A 216 33.97 69.60 -10.82
#